data_AF-A0ABD1XH43-F1
#
_entry.id   AF-A0ABD1XH43-F1
#
_cell.length_a   1.000
_cell.length_b   1.000
_cell.length_c   1.000
_cell.angle_alpha   90.00
_cell.angle_beta   90.00
_cell.angle_gamma   90.00
#
_symmetry.space_group_name_H-M   'P 1'
#
loop_
_entity.id
_entity.type
_entity.pdbx_description
1 polymer ?
#
loop_
_entity_poly.entity_id
_entity_poly.type
_entity_poly.pdbx_seq_one_letter_code
_entity_poly.pdbx_strand_id
1 'polypeptide(L)'
;MYVDCRFDSSHSWYHGTLMVINIEDDKVIEMVTLTRKETGSSWRIETQALQQALSTLQEKGLNIMEVIHDDNAQVDAILSQHNILSQKDLWHKCKNVMGKFKELLQDKRRTPQDSTVEAATTIAQVAVFSIAQLKDYCRENNLQQTGSKLCLVQRVSVHLKLPEAGASTELQRQRPLRYPELATHDLAYKLKSWIYTCGKNAALRGDTTLELLTMDIHNATDHWAGDHSTCRNLPGVQKCIVENWFREHKRKYAPGGKTHKVVKEFLKKYITESKMKCYIKARENFISGTFHFVINKFATKRIHFDSSHTARLVCVAMDWNENIRRDVRAIYQRSSNDTAIRRRAKTNRTWQTGQVAGRGP
;
A
#
# COMPACT_ATOMS: atom_id res chain seq x y z
N MET A 1 -10.31 -20.09 -0.55
CA MET A 1 -8.85 -20.02 -0.52
C MET A 1 -8.36 -18.59 -0.68
N TYR A 2 -7.21 -18.26 -0.10
CA TYR A 2 -6.45 -17.05 -0.37
C TYR A 2 -5.51 -17.28 -1.54
N VAL A 3 -5.38 -16.30 -2.42
CA VAL A 3 -4.39 -16.32 -3.51
C VAL A 3 -3.65 -14.98 -3.58
N ASP A 4 -2.37 -15.06 -3.90
CA ASP A 4 -1.49 -13.92 -4.11
C ASP A 4 -0.29 -14.40 -4.93
N CYS A 5 0.31 -13.51 -5.71
CA CYS A 5 1.44 -13.83 -6.57
C CYS A 5 2.68 -13.05 -6.14
N ARG A 6 3.73 -13.79 -5.76
CA ARG A 6 5.02 -13.22 -5.42
C ARG A 6 5.96 -13.24 -6.62
N PHE A 7 6.41 -12.05 -7.02
CA PHE A 7 7.49 -11.91 -7.99
C PHE A 7 8.87 -11.93 -7.32
N ASP A 8 9.73 -12.80 -7.84
CA ASP A 8 11.10 -13.05 -7.42
C ASP A 8 12.14 -12.44 -8.37
N SER A 9 13.32 -12.13 -7.84
CA SER A 9 14.35 -11.29 -8.47
C SER A 9 13.86 -9.85 -8.69
N SER A 10 14.20 -8.95 -7.77
CA SER A 10 13.79 -7.55 -7.80
C SER A 10 14.18 -6.77 -9.06
N HIS A 11 15.13 -7.27 -9.86
CA HIS A 11 15.57 -6.63 -11.10
C HIS A 11 14.90 -7.17 -12.37
N SER A 12 14.48 -8.44 -12.39
CA SER A 12 14.02 -9.11 -13.62
C SER A 12 12.63 -9.71 -13.55
N TRP A 13 12.04 -9.82 -12.34
CA TRP A 13 10.75 -10.47 -12.08
C TRP A 13 10.65 -11.82 -12.79
N TYR A 14 11.73 -12.59 -12.66
CA TYR A 14 11.95 -13.74 -13.53
C TYR A 14 11.06 -14.92 -13.17
N HIS A 15 10.88 -15.18 -11.87
CA HIS A 15 9.88 -16.12 -11.38
C HIS A 15 8.71 -15.34 -10.77
N GLY A 16 7.49 -15.80 -11.04
CA GLY A 16 6.31 -15.45 -10.26
C GLY A 16 5.72 -16.73 -9.69
N THR A 17 5.50 -16.72 -8.38
CA THR A 17 4.92 -17.85 -7.65
C THR A 17 3.57 -17.45 -7.12
N LEU A 18 2.52 -18.06 -7.65
CA LEU A 18 1.19 -18.00 -7.07
C LEU A 18 1.10 -19.01 -5.93
N MET A 19 0.66 -18.55 -4.77
CA MET A 19 0.29 -19.43 -3.67
C MET A 19 -1.23 -19.60 -3.60
N VAL A 20 -1.65 -20.77 -3.16
CA VAL A 20 -3.03 -21.02 -2.77
C VAL A 20 -3.05 -21.53 -1.34
N ILE A 21 -3.68 -20.75 -0.45
CA ILE A 21 -3.80 -21.06 0.97
C ILE A 21 -5.27 -21.32 1.30
N ASN A 22 -5.57 -22.39 2.00
CA ASN A 22 -6.92 -22.69 2.43
C ASN A 22 -7.38 -21.70 3.52
N ILE A 23 -8.64 -21.27 3.48
CA ILE A 23 -9.19 -20.29 4.43
C ILE A 23 -9.43 -20.93 5.80
N GLU A 24 -9.78 -22.23 5.83
CA GLU A 24 -10.20 -22.87 7.06
C GLU A 24 -9.04 -23.23 7.97
N ASP A 25 -7.90 -23.64 7.40
CA ASP A 25 -6.73 -24.10 8.14
C ASP A 25 -5.45 -23.28 7.94
N ASP A 26 -5.52 -22.23 7.13
CA ASP A 26 -4.39 -21.37 6.74
C ASP A 26 -3.22 -22.15 6.13
N LYS A 27 -3.42 -23.39 5.66
CA LYS A 27 -2.37 -24.20 5.04
C LYS A 27 -2.26 -23.94 3.55
N VAL A 28 -1.05 -24.01 3.03
CA VAL A 28 -0.79 -24.07 1.60
C VAL A 28 -1.31 -25.39 1.06
N ILE A 29 -2.15 -25.31 0.03
CA ILE A 29 -2.72 -26.47 -0.67
C ILE A 29 -2.18 -26.60 -2.10
N GLU A 30 -1.71 -25.50 -2.70
CA GLU A 30 -1.11 -25.50 -4.03
C GLU A 30 -0.12 -24.34 -4.17
N MET A 31 0.92 -24.54 -4.97
CA MET A 31 1.83 -23.48 -5.39
C MET A 31 2.19 -23.67 -6.85
N VAL A 32 2.01 -22.61 -7.63
CA VAL A 32 2.35 -22.62 -9.06
C VAL A 32 3.41 -21.56 -9.31
N THR A 33 4.58 -22.01 -9.72
CA THR A 33 5.69 -21.15 -10.11
C THR A 33 5.82 -21.16 -11.62
N LEU A 34 5.73 -19.97 -12.22
CA LEU A 34 6.00 -19.77 -13.62
C LEU A 34 7.11 -18.74 -13.80
N THR A 35 7.84 -18.89 -14.89
CA THR A 35 8.86 -17.94 -15.31
C THR A 35 8.31 -16.96 -16.33
N ARG A 36 8.97 -15.81 -16.44
CA ARG A 36 8.68 -14.85 -17.51
C ARG A 36 8.90 -15.44 -18.90
N LYS A 37 9.80 -16.43 -19.06
CA LYS A 37 10.03 -17.10 -20.35
C LYS A 37 8.84 -17.95 -20.76
N GLU A 38 8.28 -18.73 -19.83
CA GLU A 38 7.12 -19.60 -20.10
C GLU A 38 5.86 -18.80 -20.43
N THR A 39 5.67 -17.67 -19.74
CA THR A 39 4.46 -16.84 -19.88
C THR A 39 4.58 -15.74 -20.94
N GLY A 40 5.80 -15.48 -21.42
CA GLY A 40 6.16 -14.36 -22.30
C GLY A 40 6.14 -12.98 -21.63
N SER A 41 5.48 -12.81 -20.48
CA SER A 41 5.34 -11.53 -19.78
C SER A 41 5.01 -11.73 -18.31
N SER A 42 5.64 -10.95 -17.44
CA SER A 42 5.39 -10.98 -15.99
C SER A 42 3.94 -10.66 -15.64
N TRP A 43 3.25 -9.85 -16.47
CA TRP A 43 1.84 -9.49 -16.27
C TRP A 43 0.88 -10.67 -16.42
N ARG A 44 1.28 -11.73 -17.14
CA ARG A 44 0.45 -12.92 -17.38
C ARG A 44 0.70 -14.03 -16.36
N ILE A 45 1.75 -13.93 -15.56
CA ILE A 45 2.14 -15.00 -14.64
C ILE A 45 1.04 -15.28 -13.63
N GLU A 46 0.51 -14.26 -12.95
CA GLU A 46 -0.55 -14.43 -11.96
C GLU A 46 -1.79 -15.11 -12.56
N THR A 47 -2.24 -14.67 -13.74
CA THR A 47 -3.42 -15.23 -14.40
C THR A 47 -3.22 -16.67 -14.87
N GLN A 48 -2.06 -16.99 -15.46
CA GLN A 48 -1.77 -18.34 -15.96
C GLN A 48 -1.52 -19.32 -14.80
N ALA A 49 -0.81 -18.86 -13.77
CA ALA A 49 -0.60 -19.64 -12.56
C ALA A 49 -1.93 -19.91 -11.84
N LEU A 50 -2.86 -18.96 -11.85
CA LEU A 50 -4.19 -19.15 -11.26
C LEU A 50 -5.00 -20.19 -12.04
N GLN A 51 -5.01 -20.11 -13.37
CA GLN A 51 -5.68 -21.12 -14.20
C GLN A 51 -5.11 -22.51 -13.95
N GLN A 52 -3.78 -22.66 -13.93
CA GLN A 52 -3.15 -23.94 -13.61
C GLN A 52 -3.52 -24.44 -12.20
N ALA A 53 -3.48 -23.58 -11.19
CA ALA A 53 -3.83 -23.95 -9.83
C ALA A 53 -5.31 -24.38 -9.72
N LEU A 54 -6.23 -23.66 -10.37
CA LEU A 54 -7.65 -24.01 -10.38
C LEU A 54 -7.88 -25.37 -11.04
N SER A 55 -7.29 -25.62 -12.22
CA SER A 55 -7.40 -26.92 -12.89
C SER A 55 -6.89 -28.05 -12.01
N THR A 56 -5.68 -27.92 -11.44
CA THR A 56 -5.09 -28.96 -10.58
C THR A 56 -5.94 -29.24 -9.34
N LEU A 57 -6.49 -28.20 -8.70
CA LEU A 57 -7.34 -28.37 -7.52
C LEU A 57 -8.67 -29.04 -7.87
N GLN A 58 -9.27 -28.68 -9.00
CA GLN A 58 -10.51 -29.30 -9.49
C GLN A 58 -10.30 -30.76 -9.91
N GLU A 59 -9.19 -31.09 -10.56
CA GLU A 59 -8.79 -32.47 -10.88
C GLU A 59 -8.62 -33.33 -9.62
N LYS A 60 -8.12 -32.73 -8.52
CA LYS A 60 -8.05 -33.34 -7.19
C LYS A 60 -9.41 -33.44 -6.48
N GLY A 61 -10.50 -33.01 -7.12
CA GLY A 61 -11.86 -33.08 -6.60
C GLY A 61 -12.23 -31.99 -5.59
N LEU A 62 -11.44 -30.92 -5.48
CA LEU A 62 -11.73 -29.82 -4.56
C LEU A 62 -12.80 -28.89 -5.14
N ASN A 63 -13.89 -28.70 -4.39
CA ASN A 63 -14.92 -27.71 -4.73
C ASN A 63 -14.54 -26.32 -4.21
N ILE A 64 -14.12 -25.43 -5.12
CA ILE A 64 -13.64 -24.09 -4.77
C ILE A 64 -14.81 -23.11 -4.74
N MET A 65 -15.28 -22.78 -3.53
CA MET A 65 -16.44 -21.88 -3.36
C MET A 65 -16.08 -20.39 -3.44
N GLU A 66 -14.96 -20.00 -2.84
CA GLU A 66 -14.58 -18.61 -2.63
C GLU A 66 -13.07 -18.43 -2.79
N VAL A 67 -12.66 -17.38 -3.50
CA VAL A 67 -11.27 -16.97 -3.64
C VAL A 67 -11.10 -15.53 -3.16
N ILE A 68 -10.17 -15.33 -2.24
CA ILE A 68 -9.78 -14.04 -1.70
C ILE A 68 -8.46 -13.62 -2.35
N HIS A 69 -8.46 -12.49 -3.05
CA HIS A 69 -7.29 -11.97 -3.75
C HIS A 69 -7.21 -10.44 -3.61
N ASP A 70 -6.15 -9.86 -4.17
CA ASP A 70 -6.03 -8.41 -4.28
C ASP A 70 -7.04 -7.83 -5.29
N ASP A 71 -7.05 -6.51 -5.51
CA ASP A 71 -8.02 -5.88 -6.42
C ASP A 71 -7.60 -6.02 -7.90
N ASN A 72 -7.51 -7.26 -8.41
CA ASN A 72 -7.13 -7.56 -9.80
C ASN A 72 -8.32 -7.99 -10.66
N ALA A 73 -8.69 -7.16 -11.65
CA ALA A 73 -9.82 -7.40 -12.54
C ALA A 73 -9.66 -8.62 -13.46
N GLN A 74 -8.42 -9.01 -13.79
CA GLN A 74 -8.19 -10.21 -14.61
C GLN A 74 -8.46 -11.49 -13.83
N VAL A 75 -8.14 -11.48 -12.52
CA VAL A 75 -8.48 -12.58 -11.62
C VAL A 75 -10.00 -12.69 -11.48
N ASP A 76 -10.72 -11.58 -11.33
CA ASP A 76 -12.19 -11.59 -11.31
C ASP A 76 -12.81 -12.29 -12.54
N ALA A 77 -12.26 -12.00 -13.73
CA ALA A 77 -12.75 -12.60 -14.97
C ALA A 77 -12.54 -14.12 -14.99
N ILE A 78 -11.38 -14.61 -14.53
CA ILE A 78 -11.07 -16.05 -14.45
C ILE A 78 -11.99 -16.73 -13.44
N LEU A 79 -12.17 -16.15 -12.25
CA LEU A 79 -13.03 -16.73 -11.22
C LEU A 79 -14.50 -16.82 -11.67
N SER A 80 -14.97 -15.81 -12.39
CA SER A 80 -16.33 -15.80 -12.97
C SER A 80 -16.53 -16.92 -13.98
N GLN A 81 -15.51 -17.28 -14.77
CA GLN A 81 -15.60 -18.39 -15.74
C GLN A 81 -15.77 -19.75 -15.05
N HIS A 82 -15.26 -19.87 -13.82
CA HIS A 82 -15.37 -21.08 -13.01
C HIS A 82 -16.53 -21.04 -12.00
N ASN A 83 -17.40 -20.03 -12.06
CA ASN A 83 -18.49 -19.80 -11.10
C ASN A 83 -18.01 -19.74 -9.63
N ILE A 84 -16.80 -19.20 -9.41
CA ILE A 84 -16.19 -19.07 -8.09
C ILE A 84 -16.48 -17.67 -7.54
N LEU A 85 -16.88 -17.57 -6.27
CA LEU A 85 -17.09 -16.29 -5.64
C LEU A 85 -15.78 -15.53 -5.46
N SER A 86 -15.64 -14.41 -6.18
CA SER A 86 -14.53 -13.47 -6.00
C SER A 86 -14.76 -12.57 -4.78
N GLN A 87 -13.83 -12.61 -3.83
CA GLN A 87 -13.73 -11.66 -2.72
C GLN A 87 -12.39 -10.96 -2.75
N LYS A 88 -12.38 -9.71 -2.28
CA LYS A 88 -11.20 -8.85 -2.37
C LYS A 88 -10.76 -8.39 -0.99
N ASP A 89 -9.45 -8.16 -0.87
CA ASP A 89 -8.85 -7.64 0.36
C ASP A 89 -9.40 -6.24 0.72
N LEU A 90 -10.15 -6.17 1.83
CA LEU A 90 -10.74 -4.93 2.33
C LEU A 90 -9.68 -3.90 2.72
N TRP A 91 -8.55 -4.32 3.28
CA TRP A 91 -7.49 -3.41 3.70
C TRP A 91 -6.86 -2.68 2.51
N HIS A 92 -6.63 -3.37 1.40
CA HIS A 92 -6.14 -2.84 0.12
C HIS A 92 -7.15 -1.88 -0.47
N LYS A 93 -8.45 -2.19 -0.43
CA LYS A 93 -9.51 -1.25 -0.81
C LYS A 93 -9.44 0.03 -0.01
N CYS A 94 -9.37 -0.07 1.32
CA CYS A 94 -9.28 1.08 2.21
C CYS A 94 -8.02 1.92 1.93
N LYS A 95 -6.87 1.26 1.70
CA LYS A 95 -5.60 1.91 1.35
C LYS A 95 -5.67 2.63 0.00
N ASN A 96 -6.29 2.02 -1.00
CA ASN A 96 -6.48 2.62 -2.32
C ASN A 96 -7.38 3.86 -2.26
N VAL A 97 -8.50 3.76 -1.53
CA VAL A 97 -9.41 4.90 -1.30
C VAL A 97 -8.71 6.01 -0.53
N MET A 98 -7.94 5.69 0.52
CA MET A 98 -7.10 6.65 1.24
C MET A 98 -6.10 7.36 0.31
N GLY A 99 -5.44 6.63 -0.59
CA GLY A 99 -4.53 7.21 -1.58
C GLY A 99 -5.25 8.22 -2.49
N LYS A 100 -6.42 7.85 -3.01
CA LYS A 100 -7.27 8.75 -3.82
C LYS A 100 -7.80 9.94 -3.05
N PHE A 101 -8.09 9.76 -1.76
CA PHE A 101 -8.47 10.86 -0.90
C PHE A 101 -7.30 11.83 -0.70
N LYS A 102 -6.08 11.33 -0.44
CA LYS A 102 -4.88 12.17 -0.37
C LYS A 102 -4.63 12.95 -1.66
N GLU A 103 -4.84 12.32 -2.82
CA GLU A 103 -4.77 13.00 -4.12
C GLU A 103 -5.80 14.13 -4.25
N LEU A 104 -7.01 13.96 -3.70
CA LEU A 104 -8.06 15.01 -3.67
C LEU A 104 -7.67 16.20 -2.79
N LEU A 105 -7.01 15.93 -1.65
CA LEU A 105 -6.57 16.96 -0.70
C LEU A 105 -5.39 17.79 -1.22
N GLN A 106 -4.58 17.21 -2.10
CA GLN A 106 -3.43 17.89 -2.69
C GLN A 106 -3.88 18.80 -3.84
N ASP A 107 -3.35 20.01 -3.89
CA ASP A 107 -3.45 20.82 -5.08
C ASP A 107 -2.65 20.16 -6.22
N LYS A 108 -3.23 20.19 -7.42
CA LYS A 108 -2.58 19.74 -8.64
C LYS A 108 -1.50 20.73 -9.07
N ARG A 109 -1.67 22.01 -8.72
CA ARG A 109 -0.67 23.04 -8.93
C ARG A 109 0.38 22.90 -7.85
N ARG A 110 1.61 22.65 -8.25
CA ARG A 110 2.74 22.76 -7.32
C ARG A 110 2.96 24.24 -6.99
N THR A 111 2.79 25.11 -7.97
CA THR A 111 3.02 26.55 -7.89
C THR A 111 1.93 27.28 -7.11
N PRO A 112 2.28 28.12 -6.13
CA PRO A 112 1.39 29.17 -5.64
C PRO A 112 0.87 29.98 -6.84
N GLN A 113 -0.42 30.34 -6.82
CA GLN A 113 -1.09 30.96 -7.96
C GLN A 113 -0.50 32.34 -8.33
N ASP A 114 0.25 32.96 -7.40
CA ASP A 114 0.72 34.34 -7.51
C ASP A 114 2.27 34.49 -7.39
N SER A 115 3.03 33.39 -7.48
CA SER A 115 4.51 33.46 -7.40
C SER A 115 5.15 33.43 -8.80
N THR A 116 5.96 34.44 -9.13
CA THR A 116 6.80 34.44 -10.34
C THR A 116 8.11 33.68 -10.10
N VAL A 117 8.78 33.22 -11.16
CA VAL A 117 10.03 32.43 -11.04
C VAL A 117 11.15 33.29 -10.46
N GLU A 118 11.17 34.57 -10.82
CA GLU A 118 12.08 35.62 -10.36
C GLU A 118 12.03 35.84 -8.85
N ALA A 119 10.85 35.63 -8.24
CA ALA A 119 10.65 35.80 -6.80
C ALA A 119 11.17 34.61 -5.98
N ALA A 120 11.65 33.54 -6.62
CA ALA A 120 12.21 32.40 -5.91
C ALA A 120 13.53 32.78 -5.25
N THR A 121 13.66 32.48 -3.95
CA THR A 121 14.87 32.71 -3.14
C THR A 121 15.61 31.42 -2.82
N THR A 122 15.04 30.26 -3.15
CA THR A 122 15.64 28.94 -2.92
C THR A 122 15.43 27.99 -4.10
N ILE A 123 16.37 27.05 -4.29
CA ILE A 123 16.27 25.98 -5.31
C ILE A 123 14.96 25.18 -5.13
N ALA A 124 14.53 24.97 -3.88
CA ALA A 124 13.29 24.28 -3.57
C ALA A 124 12.06 25.02 -4.14
N GLN A 125 12.02 26.35 -4.07
CA GLN A 125 10.95 27.15 -4.67
C GLN A 125 10.98 27.07 -6.20
N VAL A 126 12.16 27.08 -6.83
CA VAL A 126 12.28 26.86 -8.28
C VAL A 126 11.77 25.48 -8.70
N ALA A 127 12.05 24.43 -7.90
CA ALA A 127 11.64 23.05 -8.19
C ALA A 127 10.12 22.83 -8.21
N VAL A 128 9.37 23.75 -7.62
CA VAL A 128 7.91 23.72 -7.53
C VAL A 128 7.28 24.11 -8.88
N PHE A 129 7.89 24.98 -9.69
CA PHE A 129 7.35 25.41 -10.98
C PHE A 129 7.20 24.25 -12.00
N SER A 130 6.27 24.43 -12.93
CA SER A 130 6.05 23.48 -14.04
C SER A 130 7.17 23.55 -15.08
N ILE A 131 7.33 22.50 -15.89
CA ILE A 131 8.33 22.48 -16.98
C ILE A 131 8.06 23.62 -17.98
N ALA A 132 6.78 23.92 -18.26
CA ALA A 132 6.39 25.02 -19.15
C ALA A 132 6.87 26.36 -18.59
N GLN A 133 6.52 26.68 -17.33
CA GLN A 133 6.95 27.92 -16.67
C GLN A 133 8.47 28.08 -16.64
N LEU A 134 9.22 27.00 -16.35
CA LEU A 134 10.68 27.03 -16.37
C LEU A 134 11.24 27.25 -17.78
N LYS A 135 10.62 26.67 -18.82
CA LYS A 135 11.02 26.87 -20.21
C LYS A 135 10.71 28.29 -20.70
N ASP A 136 9.57 28.84 -20.30
CA ASP A 136 9.18 30.21 -20.64
C ASP A 136 10.13 31.21 -19.99
N TYR A 137 10.43 31.02 -18.70
CA TYR A 137 11.48 31.80 -18.02
C TYR A 137 12.84 31.68 -18.71
N CYS A 138 13.25 30.45 -19.08
CA CYS A 138 14.49 30.24 -19.83
C CYS A 138 14.45 30.96 -21.19
N ARG A 139 13.32 30.99 -21.89
CA ARG A 139 13.17 31.68 -23.17
C ARG A 139 13.32 33.18 -23.01
N GLU A 140 12.65 33.77 -22.03
CA GLU A 140 12.67 35.21 -21.74
C GLU A 140 14.06 35.69 -21.29
N ASN A 141 14.83 34.83 -20.63
CA ASN A 141 16.17 35.14 -20.13
C ASN A 141 17.32 34.58 -21.00
N ASN A 142 17.04 34.19 -22.26
CA ASN A 142 18.02 33.67 -23.22
C ASN A 142 18.83 32.44 -22.73
N LEU A 143 18.20 31.58 -21.93
CA LEU A 143 18.74 30.32 -21.43
C LEU A 143 18.29 29.13 -22.28
N GLN A 144 19.10 28.07 -22.32
CA GLN A 144 18.72 26.82 -22.99
C GLN A 144 17.42 26.23 -22.40
N GLN A 145 16.49 25.78 -23.25
CA GLN A 145 15.19 25.21 -22.86
C GLN A 145 15.17 23.66 -22.84
N THR A 146 16.27 23.02 -23.24
CA THR A 146 16.38 21.56 -23.37
C THR A 146 16.78 20.90 -22.06
N GLY A 147 16.41 19.62 -21.90
CA GLY A 147 16.79 18.78 -20.77
C GLY A 147 15.63 18.35 -19.87
N SER A 148 15.98 17.56 -18.85
CA SER A 148 15.02 17.10 -17.83
C SER A 148 14.58 18.26 -16.92
N LYS A 149 13.49 18.06 -16.15
CA LYS A 149 13.03 19.07 -15.17
C LYS A 149 14.16 19.49 -14.20
N LEU A 150 14.99 18.54 -13.78
CA LEU A 150 16.11 18.83 -12.87
C LEU A 150 17.13 19.77 -13.52
N CYS A 151 17.45 19.56 -14.79
CA CYS A 151 18.37 20.43 -15.55
C CYS A 151 17.82 21.85 -15.66
N LEU A 152 16.52 22.01 -15.93
CA LEU A 152 15.88 23.32 -15.97
C LEU A 152 15.92 24.01 -14.60
N VAL A 153 15.59 23.29 -13.52
CA VAL A 153 15.66 23.83 -12.15
C VAL A 153 17.06 24.30 -11.80
N GLN A 154 18.09 23.50 -12.11
CA GLN A 154 19.49 23.87 -11.88
C GLN A 154 19.87 25.12 -12.68
N ARG A 155 19.53 25.17 -13.97
CA ARG A 155 19.83 26.30 -14.85
C ARG A 155 19.21 27.60 -14.37
N VAL A 156 17.92 27.55 -14.00
CA VAL A 156 17.20 28.70 -13.43
C VAL A 156 17.77 29.11 -12.07
N SER A 157 18.09 28.13 -11.22
CA SER A 157 18.67 28.41 -9.89
C SER A 157 20.05 29.09 -9.96
N VAL A 158 20.88 28.67 -10.92
CA VAL A 158 22.18 29.30 -11.21
C VAL A 158 22.00 30.72 -11.72
N HIS A 159 21.05 30.93 -12.65
CA HIS A 159 20.76 32.25 -13.20
C HIS A 159 20.26 33.23 -12.12
N LEU A 160 19.40 32.76 -11.21
CA LEU A 160 18.90 33.53 -10.07
C LEU A 160 19.91 33.69 -8.91
N LYS A 161 21.12 33.12 -9.03
CA LYS A 161 22.19 33.15 -8.01
C LYS A 161 21.71 32.65 -6.64
N LEU A 162 20.88 31.61 -6.64
CA LEU A 162 20.32 31.08 -5.39
C LEU A 162 21.39 30.34 -4.59
N PRO A 163 21.42 30.51 -3.26
CA PRO A 163 22.38 29.79 -2.43
C PRO A 163 22.13 28.28 -2.54
N GLU A 164 23.21 27.50 -2.67
CA GLU A 164 23.15 26.04 -2.56
C GLU A 164 22.72 25.68 -1.14
N ALA A 165 21.42 25.54 -0.92
CA ALA A 165 20.91 25.09 0.36
C ALA A 165 21.39 23.65 0.60
N GLY A 166 22.19 23.47 1.65
CA GLY A 166 22.48 22.16 2.24
C GLY A 166 21.19 21.36 2.37
N ALA A 167 21.26 20.10 1.98
CA ALA A 167 20.15 19.18 1.74
C ALA A 167 19.03 19.21 2.81
N SER A 168 18.10 20.16 2.71
CA SER A 168 16.84 20.10 3.44
C SER A 168 15.86 19.27 2.63
N THR A 169 15.97 17.96 2.81
CA THR A 169 15.17 16.91 2.15
C THR A 169 13.71 16.87 2.62
N GLU A 170 13.31 17.76 3.53
CA GLU A 170 12.05 17.64 4.28
C GLU A 170 10.97 18.67 3.88
N LEU A 171 11.37 19.87 3.43
CA LEU A 171 10.42 20.87 2.88
C LEU A 171 10.02 20.62 1.42
N GLN A 172 10.71 19.72 0.71
CA GLN A 172 10.58 19.55 -0.74
C GLN A 172 9.40 18.64 -1.20
N ARG A 173 8.56 18.12 -0.30
CA ARG A 173 7.51 17.14 -0.65
C ARG A 173 6.09 17.52 -0.28
N GLN A 174 5.84 18.67 0.33
CA GLN A 174 4.47 19.06 0.65
C GLN A 174 3.86 19.80 -0.54
N ARG A 175 3.02 19.10 -1.30
CA ARG A 175 2.14 19.78 -2.28
C ARG A 175 1.27 20.75 -1.50
N PRO A 176 1.04 21.98 -1.98
CA PRO A 176 0.07 22.86 -1.36
C PRO A 176 -1.27 22.13 -1.28
N LEU A 177 -1.96 22.30 -0.16
CA LEU A 177 -3.21 21.58 0.11
C LEU A 177 -4.36 22.40 -0.46
N ARG A 178 -5.21 21.74 -1.25
CA ARG A 178 -6.41 22.37 -1.83
C ARG A 178 -7.46 22.71 -0.76
N TYR A 179 -7.41 22.00 0.36
CA TYR A 179 -8.27 22.15 1.53
C TYR A 179 -7.40 22.07 2.80
N PRO A 180 -6.76 23.17 3.20
CA PRO A 180 -5.87 23.20 4.37
C PRO A 180 -6.57 22.72 5.65
N GLU A 181 -7.87 22.98 5.78
CA GLU A 181 -8.72 22.53 6.90
C GLU A 181 -8.84 21.00 7.01
N LEU A 182 -8.56 20.25 5.93
CA LEU A 182 -8.62 18.79 5.91
C LEU A 182 -7.29 18.12 6.28
N ALA A 183 -6.18 18.85 6.24
CA ALA A 183 -4.85 18.27 6.47
C ALA A 183 -4.45 18.19 7.95
N THR A 184 -5.06 19.02 8.80
CA THR A 184 -4.78 19.11 10.24
C THR A 184 -5.31 17.93 11.05
N HIS A 185 -6.11 17.04 10.43
CA HIS A 185 -6.90 16.03 11.13
C HIS A 185 -6.67 14.59 10.67
N ASP A 186 -5.64 14.35 9.84
CA ASP A 186 -5.32 13.05 9.24
C ASP A 186 -6.57 12.32 8.68
N LEU A 187 -7.43 13.07 7.99
CA LEU A 187 -8.73 12.57 7.54
C LEU A 187 -8.61 11.43 6.55
N ALA A 188 -7.50 11.35 5.81
CA ALA A 188 -7.24 10.21 4.94
C ALA A 188 -7.11 8.91 5.75
N TYR A 189 -6.37 8.93 6.87
CA TYR A 189 -6.25 7.78 7.74
C TYR A 189 -7.57 7.49 8.48
N LYS A 190 -8.28 8.53 8.94
CA LYS A 190 -9.61 8.37 9.54
C LYS A 190 -10.60 7.74 8.56
N LEU A 191 -10.58 8.15 7.29
CA LEU A 191 -11.39 7.54 6.22
C LEU A 191 -11.06 6.06 6.04
N LYS A 192 -9.77 5.72 5.94
CA LYS A 192 -9.31 4.33 5.82
C LYS A 192 -9.89 3.49 6.97
N SER A 193 -9.73 3.96 8.20
CA SER A 193 -10.20 3.25 9.39
C SER A 193 -11.73 3.18 9.45
N TRP A 194 -12.44 4.22 9.00
CA TRP A 194 -13.90 4.23 8.94
C TRP A 194 -14.42 3.16 7.99
N ILE A 195 -13.95 3.14 6.74
CA ILE A 195 -14.36 2.15 5.74
C ILE A 195 -14.09 0.74 6.24
N TYR A 196 -12.90 0.52 6.79
CA TYR A 196 -12.51 -0.77 7.35
C TYR A 196 -13.46 -1.22 8.46
N THR A 197 -13.79 -0.32 9.38
CA THR A 197 -14.72 -0.57 10.49
C THR A 197 -16.12 -0.89 10.00
N CYS A 198 -16.67 -0.09 9.07
CA CYS A 198 -17.99 -0.35 8.51
C CYS A 198 -18.04 -1.72 7.81
N GLY A 199 -17.00 -2.08 7.06
CA GLY A 199 -16.89 -3.41 6.45
C GLY A 199 -16.91 -4.53 7.47
N LYS A 200 -16.05 -4.46 8.51
CA LYS A 200 -16.00 -5.50 9.56
C LYS A 200 -17.32 -5.59 10.34
N ASN A 201 -17.96 -4.46 10.64
CA ASN A 201 -19.24 -4.44 11.32
C ASN A 201 -20.35 -5.04 10.45
N ALA A 202 -20.40 -4.71 9.16
CA ALA A 202 -21.36 -5.31 8.24
C ALA A 202 -21.20 -6.84 8.17
N ALA A 203 -19.96 -7.32 8.08
CA ALA A 203 -19.67 -8.75 8.10
C ALA A 203 -20.06 -9.42 9.44
N LEU A 204 -19.82 -8.75 10.58
CA LEU A 204 -20.20 -9.23 11.91
C LEU A 204 -21.72 -9.28 12.12
N ARG A 205 -22.46 -8.30 11.59
CA ARG A 205 -23.93 -8.28 11.61
C ARG A 205 -24.54 -9.34 10.68
N GLY A 206 -23.75 -9.92 9.78
CA GLY A 206 -24.25 -10.81 8.73
C GLY A 206 -25.04 -10.06 7.67
N ASP A 207 -24.77 -8.76 7.47
CA ASP A 207 -25.48 -7.95 6.48
C ASP A 207 -25.22 -8.49 5.08
N THR A 208 -26.29 -8.73 4.33
CA THR A 208 -26.22 -9.21 2.95
C THR A 208 -26.46 -8.10 1.93
N THR A 209 -26.87 -6.91 2.38
CA THR A 209 -27.22 -5.77 1.52
C THR A 209 -26.07 -4.78 1.38
N LEU A 210 -25.69 -4.46 0.14
CA LEU A 210 -24.66 -3.46 -0.16
C LEU A 210 -25.09 -2.03 0.18
N GLU A 211 -26.40 -1.77 0.15
CA GLU A 211 -26.99 -0.48 0.52
C GLU A 211 -26.57 -0.06 1.93
N LEU A 212 -26.78 -0.92 2.94
CA LEU A 212 -26.42 -0.63 4.33
C LEU A 212 -24.93 -0.35 4.50
N LEU A 213 -24.06 -1.17 3.90
CA LEU A 213 -22.61 -0.96 3.95
C LEU A 213 -22.21 0.38 3.32
N THR A 214 -22.78 0.73 2.16
CA THR A 214 -22.46 2.01 1.52
C THR A 214 -23.00 3.17 2.34
N MET A 215 -24.23 3.10 2.85
CA MET A 215 -24.80 4.10 3.75
C MET A 215 -23.92 4.35 4.98
N ASP A 216 -23.48 3.29 5.65
CA ASP A 216 -22.60 3.38 6.83
C ASP A 216 -21.25 4.04 6.50
N ILE A 217 -20.69 3.78 5.31
CA ILE A 217 -19.46 4.43 4.86
C ILE A 217 -19.72 5.91 4.52
N HIS A 218 -20.82 6.22 3.83
CA HIS A 218 -21.19 7.58 3.44
C HIS A 218 -21.44 8.48 4.65
N ASN A 219 -21.94 7.92 5.76
CA ASN A 219 -22.11 8.62 7.02
C ASN A 219 -20.82 9.28 7.55
N ALA A 220 -19.63 8.84 7.12
CA ALA A 220 -18.38 9.53 7.47
C ALA A 220 -18.44 11.05 7.18
N THR A 221 -19.15 11.47 6.12
CA THR A 221 -19.21 12.88 5.73
C THR A 221 -19.95 13.72 6.74
N ASP A 222 -21.12 13.24 7.17
CA ASP A 222 -22.02 13.94 8.08
C ASP A 222 -21.46 13.83 9.51
N HIS A 223 -20.93 12.66 9.89
CA HIS A 223 -20.22 12.44 11.15
C HIS A 223 -19.06 13.44 11.37
N TRP A 224 -18.20 13.67 10.37
CA TRP A 224 -17.11 14.65 10.51
C TRP A 224 -17.57 16.12 10.47
N ALA A 225 -18.77 16.39 9.95
CA ALA A 225 -19.41 17.69 10.05
C ALA A 225 -20.03 17.95 11.44
N GLY A 226 -20.14 16.90 12.27
CA GLY A 226 -20.75 16.94 13.60
C GLY A 226 -22.21 16.49 13.63
N ASP A 227 -22.74 15.96 12.53
CA ASP A 227 -24.05 15.30 12.52
C ASP A 227 -23.88 13.81 12.85
N HIS A 228 -24.45 13.41 13.98
CA HIS A 228 -24.36 12.05 14.50
C HIS A 228 -25.69 11.29 14.48
N SER A 229 -26.70 11.81 13.78
CA SER A 229 -28.06 11.25 13.73
C SER A 229 -28.11 9.78 13.29
N THR A 230 -27.23 9.38 12.38
CA THR A 230 -27.16 8.03 11.77
C THR A 230 -26.06 7.15 12.35
N CYS A 231 -25.31 7.62 13.36
CA CYS A 231 -24.19 6.89 13.96
C CYS A 231 -24.61 5.74 14.90
N ARG A 232 -25.91 5.61 15.21
CA ARG A 232 -26.46 4.61 16.15
C ARG A 232 -26.32 3.15 15.69
N ASN A 233 -26.00 2.92 14.42
CA ASN A 233 -26.11 1.59 13.82
C ASN A 233 -24.80 0.80 13.73
N LEU A 234 -23.64 1.29 14.20
CA LEU A 234 -22.36 0.57 14.07
C LEU A 234 -21.97 -0.17 15.37
N PRO A 235 -22.34 -1.45 15.55
CA PRO A 235 -21.91 -2.23 16.72
C PRO A 235 -20.43 -2.61 16.60
N GLY A 236 -19.67 -2.47 17.67
CA GLY A 236 -18.40 -3.19 17.85
C GLY A 236 -17.09 -2.40 17.64
N VAL A 237 -17.12 -1.14 17.19
CA VAL A 237 -15.93 -0.28 17.25
C VAL A 237 -16.33 1.14 17.67
N GLN A 238 -15.93 1.53 18.88
CA GLN A 238 -16.05 2.86 19.46
C GLN A 238 -15.41 3.95 18.57
N LYS A 239 -16.10 4.41 17.52
CA LYS A 239 -15.74 5.66 16.82
C LYS A 239 -16.89 6.63 16.62
N CYS A 240 -18.12 6.25 16.97
CA CYS A 240 -19.14 7.24 17.27
C CYS A 240 -20.23 6.70 18.20
N ILE A 241 -20.19 7.08 19.47
CA ILE A 241 -21.34 7.20 20.38
C ILE A 241 -21.01 8.42 21.25
N VAL A 242 -22.01 9.22 21.62
CA VAL A 242 -21.90 10.41 22.48
C VAL A 242 -21.30 10.14 23.88
N GLU A 243 -20.66 9.00 24.15
CA GLU A 243 -20.09 8.71 25.47
C GLU A 243 -18.63 8.23 25.40
N ASN A 244 -17.79 9.00 26.12
CA ASN A 244 -16.52 8.63 26.76
C ASN A 244 -15.16 9.06 26.17
N TRP A 245 -15.07 9.95 25.18
CA TRP A 245 -13.77 10.56 24.82
C TRP A 245 -13.78 12.09 24.82
N PHE A 246 -13.43 12.66 25.97
CA PHE A 246 -13.44 14.09 26.31
C PHE A 246 -12.48 15.01 25.52
N ARG A 247 -11.89 14.61 24.37
CA ARG A 247 -10.91 15.48 23.66
C ARG A 247 -10.94 15.55 22.12
N GLU A 248 -11.76 14.79 21.36
CA GLU A 248 -11.62 14.78 19.89
C GLU A 248 -12.88 14.83 18.99
N HIS A 249 -14.09 14.97 19.56
CA HIS A 249 -15.35 15.15 18.79
C HIS A 249 -15.56 16.56 18.23
N LYS A 250 -14.49 17.33 18.00
CA LYS A 250 -14.60 18.62 17.32
C LYS A 250 -14.93 18.38 15.84
N ARG A 251 -16.00 19.03 15.35
CA ARG A 251 -16.34 19.11 13.92
C ARG A 251 -15.09 19.43 13.10
N LYS A 252 -14.86 18.69 12.02
CA LYS A 252 -13.67 18.81 11.16
C LYS A 252 -13.88 19.85 10.06
N TYR A 253 -15.12 20.04 9.65
CA TYR A 253 -15.54 21.08 8.71
C TYR A 253 -16.99 21.50 8.96
N ALA A 254 -17.41 22.63 8.38
CA ALA A 254 -18.76 23.15 8.53
C ALA A 254 -19.79 22.29 7.76
N PRO A 255 -20.94 21.94 8.37
CA PRO A 255 -22.05 21.34 7.67
C PRO A 255 -22.46 22.17 6.45
N GLY A 256 -22.56 21.52 5.29
CA GLY A 256 -22.95 22.13 4.02
C GLY A 256 -21.87 23.00 3.37
N GLY A 257 -20.71 23.17 4.00
CA GLY A 257 -19.57 23.89 3.44
C GLY A 257 -18.97 23.22 2.20
N LYS A 258 -18.07 23.93 1.51
CA LYS A 258 -17.34 23.43 0.32
C LYS A 258 -16.70 22.06 0.58
N THR A 259 -16.01 21.95 1.70
CA THR A 259 -15.30 20.75 2.16
C THR A 259 -16.24 19.57 2.36
N HIS A 260 -17.39 19.80 3.02
CA HIS A 260 -18.40 18.78 3.24
C HIS A 260 -18.90 18.20 1.91
N LYS A 261 -19.28 19.08 0.96
CA LYS A 261 -19.74 18.68 -0.37
C LYS A 261 -18.68 17.87 -1.13
N VAL A 262 -17.42 18.29 -1.05
CA VAL A 262 -16.30 17.60 -1.73
C VAL A 262 -16.06 16.20 -1.21
N VAL A 263 -16.09 15.98 0.11
CA VAL A 263 -15.95 14.62 0.68
C VAL A 263 -17.15 13.76 0.27
N LYS A 264 -18.37 14.33 0.28
CA LYS A 264 -19.59 13.63 -0.13
C LYS A 264 -19.53 13.17 -1.58
N GLU A 265 -19.13 14.05 -2.51
CA GLU A 265 -18.95 13.70 -3.91
C GLU A 265 -17.80 12.69 -4.12
N PHE A 266 -16.75 12.75 -3.31
CA PHE A 266 -15.69 11.74 -3.32
C PHE A 266 -16.23 10.35 -2.95
N LEU A 267 -17.00 10.23 -1.86
CA LEU A 267 -17.56 8.94 -1.45
C LEU A 267 -18.55 8.42 -2.49
N LYS A 268 -19.44 9.25 -3.05
CA LYS A 268 -20.32 8.86 -4.16
C LYS A 268 -19.56 8.31 -5.35
N LYS A 269 -18.39 8.88 -5.66
CA LYS A 269 -17.56 8.40 -6.77
C LYS A 269 -16.86 7.08 -6.50
N TYR A 270 -16.33 6.86 -5.29
CA TYR A 270 -15.43 5.73 -5.01
C TYR A 270 -16.06 4.60 -4.18
N ILE A 271 -17.18 4.87 -3.51
CA ILE A 271 -17.94 3.97 -2.64
C ILE A 271 -19.36 3.88 -3.20
N THR A 272 -19.51 3.04 -4.22
CA THR A 272 -20.80 2.63 -4.80
C THR A 272 -21.00 1.15 -4.50
N GLU A 273 -22.24 0.66 -4.53
CA GLU A 273 -22.54 -0.76 -4.32
C GLU A 273 -21.73 -1.65 -5.28
N SER A 274 -21.69 -1.28 -6.57
CA SER A 274 -20.89 -1.98 -7.58
C SER A 274 -19.39 -2.07 -7.25
N LYS A 275 -18.84 -1.05 -6.59
CA LYS A 275 -17.44 -1.00 -6.15
C LYS A 275 -17.20 -1.63 -4.78
N MET A 276 -18.27 -1.92 -4.04
CA MET A 276 -18.24 -2.51 -2.70
C MET A 276 -18.67 -3.99 -2.69
N LYS A 277 -19.24 -4.51 -3.79
CA LYS A 277 -19.79 -5.87 -3.91
C LYS A 277 -18.87 -7.01 -3.41
N CYS A 278 -17.57 -6.90 -3.66
CA CYS A 278 -16.57 -7.92 -3.28
C CYS A 278 -16.03 -7.77 -1.86
N TYR A 279 -16.55 -6.83 -1.06
CA TYR A 279 -16.02 -6.47 0.26
C TYR A 279 -17.03 -6.67 1.40
N ILE A 280 -18.24 -7.13 1.10
CA ILE A 280 -19.31 -7.28 2.10
C ILE A 280 -18.94 -8.26 3.21
N LYS A 281 -18.21 -9.34 2.87
CA LYS A 281 -17.69 -10.32 3.83
C LYS A 281 -16.44 -9.83 4.59
N ALA A 282 -15.97 -8.62 4.32
CA ALA A 282 -14.80 -8.00 4.94
C ALA A 282 -13.56 -8.92 4.99
N ARG A 283 -13.30 -9.64 3.90
CA ARG A 283 -12.15 -10.54 3.77
C ARG A 283 -10.84 -9.77 3.75
N GLU A 284 -9.80 -10.41 4.28
CA GLU A 284 -8.45 -9.86 4.37
C GLU A 284 -7.46 -10.94 3.93
N ASN A 285 -6.48 -10.56 3.14
CA ASN A 285 -5.44 -11.41 2.58
C ASN A 285 -4.10 -11.21 3.30
N PHE A 286 -4.11 -10.83 4.58
CA PHE A 286 -2.87 -10.61 5.33
C PHE A 286 -2.04 -11.90 5.44
N ILE A 287 -2.70 -13.06 5.41
CA ILE A 287 -2.09 -14.40 5.46
C ILE A 287 -1.10 -14.60 4.30
N SER A 288 -1.44 -14.18 3.08
CA SER A 288 -0.51 -14.25 1.94
C SER A 288 0.74 -13.40 2.19
N GLY A 289 0.55 -12.20 2.73
CA GLY A 289 1.62 -11.29 3.14
C GLY A 289 2.55 -11.92 4.20
N THR A 290 2.00 -12.62 5.19
CA THR A 290 2.79 -13.35 6.18
C THR A 290 3.55 -14.52 5.59
N PHE A 291 2.95 -15.26 4.66
CA PHE A 291 3.63 -16.34 3.94
C PHE A 291 4.81 -15.80 3.10
N HIS A 292 4.65 -14.63 2.47
CA HIS A 292 5.75 -13.97 1.75
C HIS A 292 6.99 -13.72 2.61
N PHE A 293 6.81 -13.47 3.91
CA PHE A 293 7.94 -13.35 4.84
C PHE A 293 8.66 -14.69 5.05
N VAL A 294 7.93 -15.80 5.12
CA VAL A 294 8.53 -17.13 5.21
C VAL A 294 9.26 -17.47 3.92
N ILE A 295 8.72 -17.15 2.74
CA ILE A 295 9.47 -17.33 1.49
C ILE A 295 10.80 -16.57 1.54
N ASN A 296 10.85 -15.36 2.08
CA ASN A 296 12.10 -14.58 2.14
C ASN A 296 13.21 -15.25 2.97
N LYS A 297 12.88 -16.14 3.92
CA LYS A 297 13.86 -16.94 4.69
C LYS A 297 14.59 -17.96 3.80
N PHE A 298 13.91 -18.52 2.80
CA PHE A 298 14.45 -19.60 1.96
C PHE A 298 14.82 -19.14 0.54
N ALA A 299 14.07 -18.19 -0.02
CA ALA A 299 14.20 -17.65 -1.37
C ALA A 299 14.05 -16.12 -1.33
N THR A 300 15.07 -15.43 -0.81
CA THR A 300 15.09 -13.96 -0.77
C THR A 300 15.02 -13.34 -2.16
N LYS A 301 14.28 -12.24 -2.32
CA LYS A 301 14.15 -11.51 -3.59
C LYS A 301 15.48 -10.97 -4.15
N ARG A 302 16.53 -10.91 -3.31
CA ARG A 302 17.85 -10.34 -3.64
C ARG A 302 18.76 -11.31 -4.40
N ILE A 303 18.46 -12.59 -4.36
CA ILE A 303 19.28 -13.64 -4.98
C ILE A 303 18.41 -14.32 -6.03
N HIS A 304 18.95 -14.47 -7.23
CA HIS A 304 18.31 -15.28 -8.25
C HIS A 304 18.65 -16.75 -7.99
N PHE A 305 17.63 -17.54 -7.73
CA PHE A 305 17.74 -18.99 -7.61
C PHE A 305 17.17 -19.59 -8.89
N ASP A 306 17.99 -20.28 -9.66
CA ASP A 306 17.54 -20.92 -10.91
C ASP A 306 17.03 -22.34 -10.60
N SER A 307 17.92 -23.33 -10.62
CA SER A 307 17.57 -24.74 -10.41
C SER A 307 17.01 -25.09 -9.03
N SER A 308 17.38 -24.36 -7.97
CA SER A 308 16.96 -24.66 -6.60
C SER A 308 15.68 -23.96 -6.16
N HIS A 309 15.06 -23.14 -7.01
CA HIS A 309 13.93 -22.30 -6.61
C HIS A 309 12.72 -23.11 -6.16
N THR A 310 12.28 -24.07 -6.99
CA THR A 310 11.13 -24.93 -6.69
C THR A 310 11.34 -25.72 -5.40
N ALA A 311 12.52 -26.33 -5.22
CA ALA A 311 12.84 -27.08 -3.99
C ALA A 311 12.77 -26.19 -2.74
N ARG A 312 13.26 -24.94 -2.82
CA ARG A 312 13.15 -23.97 -1.72
C ARG A 312 11.70 -23.62 -1.41
N LEU A 313 10.85 -23.45 -2.43
CA LEU A 313 9.42 -23.17 -2.22
C LEU A 313 8.70 -24.35 -1.57
N VAL A 314 9.01 -25.58 -1.96
CA VAL A 314 8.48 -26.78 -1.28
C VAL A 314 8.87 -26.78 0.20
N CYS A 315 10.13 -26.47 0.54
CA CYS A 315 10.54 -26.31 1.93
C CYS A 315 9.76 -25.20 2.65
N VAL A 316 9.46 -24.09 1.98
CA VAL A 316 8.64 -23.01 2.55
C VAL A 316 7.23 -23.50 2.88
N ALA A 317 6.57 -24.20 1.96
CA ALA A 317 5.23 -24.72 2.20
C ALA A 317 5.20 -25.73 3.35
N MET A 318 6.20 -26.60 3.45
CA MET A 318 6.34 -27.53 4.58
C MET A 318 6.56 -26.77 5.90
N ASP A 319 7.51 -25.83 5.96
CA ASP A 319 7.77 -25.00 7.15
C ASP A 319 6.50 -24.24 7.55
N TRP A 320 5.77 -23.66 6.60
CA TRP A 320 4.52 -22.96 6.88
C TRP A 320 3.44 -23.89 7.42
N ASN A 321 3.12 -24.98 6.71
CA ASN A 321 2.02 -25.88 7.09
C ASN A 321 2.24 -26.52 8.47
N GLU A 322 3.50 -26.76 8.83
CA GLU A 322 3.91 -27.30 10.12
C GLU A 322 3.85 -26.27 11.26
N ASN A 323 3.96 -24.97 10.94
CA ASN A 323 4.12 -23.91 11.95
C ASN A 323 2.98 -22.90 12.06
N ILE A 324 2.10 -22.75 11.05
CA ILE A 324 1.13 -21.63 10.98
C ILE A 324 0.16 -21.57 12.17
N ARG A 325 -0.16 -22.72 12.78
CA ARG A 325 -1.03 -22.83 13.96
C ARG A 325 -0.30 -23.12 15.26
N ARG A 326 1.03 -23.00 15.28
CA ARG A 326 1.79 -23.16 16.53
C ARG A 326 1.55 -21.96 17.42
N ASP A 327 1.34 -22.24 18.71
CA ASP A 327 1.22 -21.19 19.72
C ASP A 327 2.45 -20.29 19.73
N VAL A 328 2.20 -18.98 19.77
CA VAL A 328 3.27 -17.98 19.87
C VAL A 328 3.91 -18.10 21.25
N ARG A 329 5.06 -18.79 21.34
CA ARG A 329 5.77 -19.00 22.61
C ARG A 329 6.56 -17.78 23.09
N ALA A 330 6.85 -16.82 22.22
CA ALA A 330 7.56 -15.59 22.58
C ALA A 330 7.21 -14.45 21.62
N ILE A 331 6.81 -13.31 22.17
CA ILE A 331 6.66 -12.06 21.43
C ILE A 331 7.92 -11.24 21.68
N TYR A 332 8.78 -11.10 20.66
CA TYR A 332 9.90 -10.18 20.75
C TYR A 332 9.40 -8.76 20.52
N GLN A 333 9.12 -8.02 21.59
CA GLN A 333 8.89 -6.58 21.50
C GLN A 333 10.21 -5.90 21.19
N ARG A 334 10.33 -5.40 19.97
CA ARG A 334 11.44 -4.52 19.58
C ARG A 334 11.28 -3.23 20.38
N SER A 335 12.19 -2.98 21.33
CA SER A 335 12.17 -1.72 22.08
C SER A 335 12.25 -0.55 21.10
N SER A 336 11.46 0.50 21.36
CA SER A 336 11.39 1.73 20.54
C SER A 336 12.72 2.49 20.43
N ASN A 337 13.77 2.05 21.13
CA ASN A 337 15.10 2.65 21.11
C ASN A 337 16.05 2.08 20.04
N ASP A 338 15.61 1.09 19.25
CA ASP A 338 16.45 0.38 18.27
C ASP A 338 16.42 0.99 16.85
N THR A 339 16.19 2.31 16.73
CA THR A 339 16.39 3.07 15.48
C THR A 339 17.86 3.36 15.17
N ALA A 340 18.80 2.88 16.00
CA ALA A 340 20.20 2.81 15.63
C ALA A 340 20.40 1.72 14.57
N ILE A 341 20.21 2.09 13.31
CA ILE A 341 20.85 1.45 12.17
C ILE A 341 22.31 1.22 12.57
N ARG A 342 22.68 -0.04 12.87
CA ARG A 342 24.08 -0.44 12.97
C ARG A 342 24.71 -0.17 11.61
N ARG A 343 25.23 1.05 11.43
CA ARG A 343 26.32 1.30 10.48
C ARG A 343 27.37 0.26 10.87
N ARG A 344 27.59 -0.73 10.00
CA ARG A 344 28.74 -1.63 10.09
C ARG A 344 29.95 -0.74 10.32
N ALA A 345 30.46 -0.71 11.54
CA ALA A 345 31.80 -0.21 11.77
C ALA A 345 32.70 -1.02 10.83
N LYS A 346 33.35 -0.34 9.89
CA LYS A 346 34.45 -0.92 9.13
C LYS A 346 35.51 -1.30 10.16
N THR A 347 35.47 -2.52 10.64
CA THR A 347 36.62 -3.12 11.33
C THR A 347 37.68 -3.29 10.26
N ASN A 348 38.63 -2.34 10.22
CA ASN A 348 39.90 -2.53 9.54
C ASN A 348 40.57 -3.74 10.22
N ARG A 349 40.51 -4.91 9.59
CA ARG A 349 41.37 -6.04 9.93
C ARG A 349 42.75 -5.73 9.37
N THR A 350 43.58 -5.08 10.18
CA THR A 350 45.04 -5.13 10.00
C THR A 350 45.50 -6.53 10.41
N TRP A 351 45.98 -7.29 9.43
CA TRP A 351 46.72 -8.51 9.67
C TRP A 351 48.09 -8.11 10.25
N GLN A 352 48.38 -8.52 11.48
CA GLN A 352 49.74 -8.59 11.98
C GLN A 352 50.13 -10.06 12.10
N THR A 353 51.08 -10.44 11.25
CA THR A 353 51.75 -11.73 11.24
C THR A 353 52.71 -11.84 12.41
N GLY A 354 52.58 -12.93 13.17
CA GLY A 354 53.68 -13.66 13.80
C GLY A 354 54.31 -13.06 15.06
N GLN A 355 54.16 -13.77 16.18
CA GLN A 355 55.31 -14.12 17.01
C GLN A 355 55.04 -15.40 17.78
N VAL A 356 55.97 -16.35 17.60
CA VAL A 356 56.08 -17.64 18.27
C VAL A 356 56.74 -17.39 19.62
N ALA A 357 56.15 -17.89 20.70
CA ALA A 357 56.78 -18.15 22.00
C ALA A 357 55.95 -19.27 22.63
N GLY A 358 56.46 -20.44 23.03
CA GLY A 358 57.75 -20.79 23.59
C GLY A 358 57.40 -21.70 24.76
N ARG A 359 57.59 -23.02 24.60
CA ARG A 359 57.36 -24.01 25.66
C ARG A 359 58.58 -24.08 26.56
N GLY A 360 58.34 -24.20 27.85
CA GLY A 360 59.25 -24.79 28.84
C GLY A 360 58.92 -24.34 30.26
N PRO A 361 59.25 -25.12 31.29
CA PRO A 361 59.74 -26.51 31.30
C PRO A 361 58.62 -27.56 31.28
#